data_AF-A0A1V4EFP5-F1
#
_entry.id   AF-A0A1V4EFP5-F1
#
_cell.length_a   1.000
_cell.length_b   1.000
_cell.length_c   1.000
_cell.angle_alpha   90.00
_cell.angle_beta   90.00
_cell.angle_gamma   90.00
#
_symmetry.space_group_name_H-M   'P 1'
#
loop_
_entity.id
_entity.type
_entity.pdbx_description
1 polymer ?
#
loop_
_entity_poly.entity_id
_entity_poly.type
_entity_poly.pdbx_seq_one_letter_code
_entity_poly.pdbx_strand_id
1 'polypeptide(L)'
;MGPPVAAPPAGTPSRRSRAAGLLRACRPRQWLKNALVFAAPAAAGVLTTGAGLRGSLVAFAAFCLAAGGSYLFNDAADVAADRRHPRKRLRPIAAGIVSVRLA
;
A
#
# COMPACT_ATOMS: atom_id res chain seq x y z
N MET A 1 9.36 17.84 -29.55
CA MET A 1 9.90 16.55 -29.07
C MET A 1 10.31 16.74 -27.61
N GLY A 2 9.60 16.15 -26.65
CA GLY A 2 10.01 16.21 -25.23
C GLY A 2 11.27 15.36 -25.00
N PRO A 3 12.13 15.70 -24.01
CA PRO A 3 13.34 14.94 -23.74
C PRO A 3 13.00 13.48 -23.39
N PRO A 4 13.86 12.51 -23.75
CA PRO A 4 13.66 11.12 -23.39
C PRO A 4 13.57 10.98 -21.88
N VAL A 5 12.50 10.33 -21.42
CA VAL A 5 12.33 9.97 -20.00
C VAL A 5 13.54 9.13 -19.60
N ALA A 6 14.42 9.70 -18.77
CA ALA A 6 15.60 9.02 -18.27
C ALA A 6 15.21 7.65 -17.68
N ALA A 7 15.82 6.59 -18.21
CA ALA A 7 15.65 5.25 -17.69
C ALA A 7 16.05 5.22 -16.20
N PRO A 8 15.29 4.53 -15.33
CA PRO A 8 15.67 4.41 -13.93
C PRO A 8 17.06 3.78 -13.79
N PRO A 9 17.86 4.18 -12.78
CA PRO A 9 19.23 3.71 -12.62
C PRO A 9 19.26 2.17 -12.53
N ALA A 10 20.15 1.56 -13.31
CA ALA A 10 20.29 0.12 -13.53
C ALA A 10 20.83 -0.67 -12.30
N GLY A 11 20.60 -0.19 -11.08
CA GLY A 11 20.92 -0.91 -9.86
C GLY A 11 19.76 -1.77 -9.40
N THR A 12 19.99 -3.07 -9.18
CA THR A 12 18.99 -3.93 -8.53
C THR A 12 18.59 -3.31 -7.18
N PRO A 13 17.32 -3.00 -6.93
CA PRO A 13 16.90 -2.39 -5.67
C PRO A 13 17.29 -3.28 -4.49
N SER A 14 17.88 -2.68 -3.45
CA SER A 14 18.22 -3.40 -2.22
C SER A 14 16.95 -3.97 -1.55
N ARG A 15 17.09 -5.02 -0.73
CA ARG A 15 15.92 -5.58 0.00
C ARG A 15 15.19 -4.52 0.82
N ARG A 16 15.91 -3.57 1.43
CA ARG A 16 15.33 -2.46 2.17
C ARG A 16 14.53 -1.52 1.27
N SER A 17 14.99 -1.22 0.05
CA SER A 17 14.24 -0.37 -0.88
C SER A 17 12.99 -1.07 -1.42
N ARG A 18 13.02 -2.40 -1.60
CA ARG A 18 11.83 -3.20 -1.95
C ARG A 18 10.79 -3.19 -0.83
N ALA A 19 11.20 -3.43 0.42
CA ALA A 19 10.29 -3.41 1.57
C ALA A 19 9.66 -2.03 1.78
N ALA A 20 10.45 -0.95 1.69
CA ALA A 20 9.93 0.41 1.74
C ALA A 20 9.00 0.72 0.56
N GLY A 21 9.28 0.17 -0.63
CA GLY A 21 8.42 0.24 -1.81
C GLY A 21 7.06 -0.42 -1.60
N LEU A 22 7.03 -1.64 -1.05
CA LEU A 22 5.80 -2.35 -0.68
C LEU A 22 4.99 -1.57 0.35
N LEU A 23 5.62 -1.10 1.42
CA LEU A 23 4.94 -0.29 2.43
C LEU A 23 4.34 0.98 1.84
N ARG A 24 5.06 1.69 0.96
CA ARG A 24 4.51 2.85 0.24
C ARG A 24 3.34 2.46 -0.67
N ALA A 25 3.43 1.33 -1.36
CA ALA A 25 2.39 0.85 -2.25
C ALA A 25 1.11 0.46 -1.50
N CYS A 26 1.21 -0.01 -0.24
CA CYS A 26 0.07 -0.25 0.64
C CYS A 26 -0.60 1.03 1.18
N ARG A 27 -0.05 2.23 0.90
CA ARG A 27 -0.60 3.56 1.23
C ARG A 27 -1.04 3.73 2.70
N PRO A 28 -0.12 3.60 3.67
CA PRO A 28 -0.43 3.63 5.11
C PRO A 28 -1.14 4.90 5.58
N ARG A 29 -0.94 6.05 4.90
CA ARG A 29 -1.67 7.29 5.19
C ARG A 29 -3.19 7.14 5.02
N GLN A 30 -3.64 6.18 4.22
CA GLN A 30 -5.06 5.92 3.98
C GLN A 30 -5.67 4.97 5.02
N TRP A 31 -4.84 4.20 5.73
CA TRP A 31 -5.28 3.31 6.81
C TRP A 31 -5.93 4.05 7.97
N LEU A 32 -5.65 5.34 8.13
CA LEU A 32 -6.32 6.18 9.12
C LEU A 32 -7.86 6.17 8.93
N LYS A 33 -8.35 6.00 7.70
CA LYS A 33 -9.79 5.84 7.43
C LYS A 33 -10.34 4.56 8.03
N ASN A 34 -9.53 3.51 8.11
CA ASN A 34 -9.91 2.23 8.71
C ASN A 34 -10.02 2.31 10.24
N ALA A 35 -9.55 3.39 10.87
CA ALA A 35 -9.72 3.59 12.31
C ALA A 35 -11.20 3.69 12.72
N LEU A 36 -12.11 3.97 11.78
CA LEU A 36 -13.55 3.89 12.03
C LEU A 36 -14.02 2.51 12.49
N VAL A 37 -13.26 1.43 12.22
CA VAL A 37 -13.58 0.08 12.72
C VAL A 37 -13.61 0.01 14.24
N PHE A 38 -12.91 0.92 14.93
CA PHE A 38 -12.91 1.00 16.39
C PHE A 38 -14.15 1.72 16.96
N ALA A 39 -14.93 2.43 16.13
CA ALA A 39 -16.05 3.23 16.61
C ALA A 39 -17.14 2.38 17.26
N ALA A 40 -17.54 1.26 16.65
CA ALA A 40 -18.58 0.39 17.20
C ALA A 40 -18.13 -0.31 18.51
N PRO A 41 -16.93 -0.93 18.57
CA PRO A 41 -16.41 -1.46 19.83
C PRO A 41 -16.21 -0.41 20.93
N ALA A 42 -15.85 0.83 20.57
CA ALA A 42 -15.73 1.94 21.51
C ALA A 42 -17.10 2.32 22.09
N ALA A 43 -18.10 2.49 21.23
CA ALA A 43 -19.47 2.81 21.63
C ALA A 43 -20.10 1.71 22.49
N ALA A 44 -19.76 0.44 22.23
CA ALA A 44 -20.18 -0.70 23.02
C ALA A 44 -19.40 -0.84 24.35
N GLY A 45 -18.37 -0.02 24.61
CA GLY A 45 -17.57 -0.07 25.83
C GLY A 45 -16.65 -1.29 25.94
N VAL A 46 -16.47 -2.07 24.86
CA VAL A 46 -15.74 -3.36 24.90
C VAL A 46 -14.24 -3.23 24.62
N LEU A 47 -13.75 -2.04 24.25
CA LEU A 47 -12.33 -1.82 23.98
C LEU A 47 -11.42 -1.99 25.19
N THR A 48 -11.95 -1.86 26.40
CA THR A 48 -11.21 -2.12 27.65
C THR A 48 -11.14 -3.60 27.98
N THR A 49 -11.92 -4.44 27.30
CA THR A 49 -11.87 -5.89 27.46
C THR A 49 -10.80 -6.50 26.56
N GLY A 50 -10.08 -7.51 27.04
CA GLY A 50 -9.08 -8.20 26.23
C GLY A 50 -9.66 -8.84 24.96
N ALA A 51 -10.91 -9.30 24.99
CA ALA A 51 -11.59 -9.85 23.83
C ALA A 51 -11.96 -8.77 22.80
N GLY A 52 -12.62 -7.69 23.24
CA GLY A 52 -13.03 -6.59 22.36
C GLY A 52 -11.85 -5.85 21.75
N LEU A 53 -10.77 -5.62 22.51
CA LEU A 53 -9.54 -5.03 21.99
C LEU A 53 -8.90 -5.91 20.92
N ARG A 54 -8.69 -7.21 21.21
CA ARG A 54 -8.11 -8.16 20.25
C ARG A 54 -8.92 -8.24 18.96
N GLY A 55 -10.25 -8.37 19.07
CA GLY A 55 -11.13 -8.41 17.90
C GLY A 55 -11.04 -7.14 17.06
N SER A 56 -11.01 -5.97 17.69
CA SER A 56 -10.90 -4.68 17.00
C SER A 56 -9.55 -4.51 16.30
N LEU A 57 -8.45 -4.95 16.91
CA LEU A 57 -7.13 -4.93 16.31
C LEU A 57 -7.03 -5.87 15.10
N VAL A 58 -7.60 -7.08 15.19
CA VAL A 58 -7.66 -8.03 14.07
C VAL A 58 -8.47 -7.44 12.92
N ALA A 59 -9.64 -6.85 13.22
CA ALA A 59 -10.46 -6.19 12.22
C ALA A 59 -9.70 -5.04 11.55
N PHE A 60 -9.07 -4.15 12.33
CA PHE A 60 -8.26 -3.06 11.79
C PHE A 60 -7.12 -3.56 10.88
N ALA A 61 -6.39 -4.59 11.31
CA ALA A 61 -5.33 -5.19 10.51
C ALA A 61 -5.90 -5.77 9.20
N ALA A 62 -7.03 -6.49 9.26
CA ALA A 62 -7.69 -7.05 8.08
C ALA A 62 -8.13 -5.96 7.09
N PHE A 63 -8.70 -4.86 7.57
CA PHE A 63 -9.07 -3.71 6.73
C PHE A 63 -7.84 -3.03 6.10
N CYS A 64 -6.75 -2.88 6.85
CA CYS A 64 -5.49 -2.34 6.32
C CYS A 64 -4.90 -3.24 5.24
N LEU A 65 -4.91 -4.57 5.44
CA LEU A 65 -4.44 -5.55 4.46
C LEU A 65 -5.33 -5.59 3.22
N ALA A 66 -6.66 -5.58 3.37
CA ALA A 66 -7.59 -5.56 2.25
C ALA A 66 -7.45 -4.29 1.41
N ALA A 67 -7.36 -3.12 2.06
CA ALA A 67 -7.13 -1.85 1.37
C ALA A 67 -5.75 -1.82 0.68
N GLY A 68 -4.70 -2.20 1.40
CA GLY A 68 -3.33 -2.26 0.86
C GLY A 68 -3.21 -3.23 -0.33
N GLY A 69 -3.77 -4.43 -0.21
CA GLY A 69 -3.79 -5.44 -1.27
C GLY A 69 -4.57 -4.98 -2.50
N SER A 70 -5.72 -4.30 -2.32
CA SER A 70 -6.47 -3.72 -3.44
C SER A 70 -5.64 -2.68 -4.20
N TYR A 71 -4.81 -1.89 -3.51
CA TYR A 71 -3.89 -0.95 -4.16
C TYR A 71 -2.74 -1.64 -4.88
N LEU A 72 -2.16 -2.70 -4.29
CA LEU A 72 -1.13 -3.49 -4.95
C LEU A 72 -1.66 -4.12 -6.23
N PHE A 73 -2.84 -4.73 -6.17
CA PHE A 73 -3.50 -5.34 -7.32
C PHE A 73 -3.75 -4.32 -8.43
N ASN A 74 -4.31 -3.15 -8.09
CA ASN A 74 -4.58 -2.09 -9.06
C ASN A 74 -3.29 -1.54 -9.67
N ASP A 75 -2.27 -1.23 -8.85
CA ASP A 75 -1.00 -0.69 -9.34
C ASP A 75 -0.21 -1.74 -10.17
N ALA A 76 -0.43 -3.05 -9.93
CA ALA A 76 0.10 -4.15 -10.74
C ALA A 76 -0.61 -4.29 -12.09
N ALA A 77 -1.95 -4.26 -12.10
CA ALA A 77 -2.76 -4.32 -13.32
C ALA A 77 -2.51 -3.11 -14.24
N ASP A 78 -2.36 -1.92 -13.64
CA ASP A 78 -2.19 -0.66 -14.37
C ASP A 78 -0.71 -0.34 -14.71
N VAL A 79 0.24 -1.24 -14.42
CA VAL A 79 1.68 -0.95 -14.50
C VAL A 79 2.13 -0.35 -15.84
N ALA A 80 1.60 -0.86 -16.96
CA ALA A 80 1.95 -0.37 -18.29
C ALA A 80 1.40 1.04 -18.57
N ALA A 81 0.19 1.33 -18.10
CA ALA A 81 -0.41 2.65 -18.19
C ALA A 81 0.30 3.65 -17.27
N ASP A 82 0.60 3.24 -16.03
CA ASP A 82 1.25 4.07 -15.03
C ASP A 82 2.66 4.50 -15.46
N ARG A 83 3.41 3.63 -16.15
CA ARG A 83 4.73 3.99 -16.73
C ARG A 83 4.69 5.15 -17.72
N ARG A 84 3.59 5.31 -18.47
CA ARG A 84 3.41 6.37 -19.48
C ARG A 84 2.87 7.66 -18.88
N HIS A 85 2.39 7.63 -17.63
CA HIS A 85 1.76 8.78 -16.99
C HIS A 85 2.82 9.68 -16.30
N PRO A 86 2.78 11.02 -16.48
CA PRO A 86 3.80 11.94 -15.95
C PRO A 86 4.06 11.81 -14.44
N ARG A 87 2.99 11.66 -13.64
CA ARG A 87 3.06 11.47 -12.17
C ARG A 87 3.08 10.01 -11.71
N LYS A 88 2.25 9.12 -12.26
CA LYS A 88 2.09 7.73 -11.77
C LYS A 88 3.27 6.81 -12.10
N ARG A 89 4.16 7.20 -13.04
CA ARG A 89 5.40 6.47 -13.35
C ARG A 89 6.35 6.31 -12.15
N LEU A 90 6.19 7.13 -11.12
CA LEU A 90 6.98 7.11 -9.89
C LEU A 90 6.43 6.13 -8.84
N ARG A 91 5.30 5.46 -9.11
CA ARG A 91 4.76 4.41 -8.22
C ARG A 91 5.78 3.27 -8.11
N PRO A 92 5.92 2.62 -6.93
CA PRO A 92 6.95 1.60 -6.70
C PRO A 92 6.95 0.45 -7.72
N ILE A 93 5.77 0.02 -8.18
CA ILE A 93 5.63 -1.04 -9.19
C ILE A 93 5.96 -0.53 -10.60
N ALA A 94 5.42 0.63 -10.99
CA ALA A 94 5.70 1.26 -12.29
C ALA A 94 7.19 1.61 -12.48
N ALA A 95 7.83 2.09 -11.40
CA ALA A 95 9.25 2.44 -11.34
C ALA A 95 10.19 1.23 -11.24
N GLY A 96 9.66 0.01 -11.12
CA GLY A 96 10.46 -1.22 -11.04
C GLY A 96 11.14 -1.47 -9.69
N ILE A 97 10.80 -0.69 -8.65
CA ILE A 97 11.30 -0.90 -7.28
C ILE A 97 10.69 -2.18 -6.68
N VAL A 98 9.40 -2.41 -6.95
CA VAL A 98 8.66 -3.63 -6.60
C VAL A 98 8.33 -4.36 -7.89
N SER A 99 8.65 -5.65 -7.98
CA SER A 99 8.28 -6.45 -9.15
C SER A 99 6.79 -6.78 -9.10
N VAL A 100 6.15 -6.90 -10.27
CA VAL A 100 4.73 -7.30 -10.38
C VAL A 100 4.46 -8.66 -9.72
N ARG A 101 5.43 -9.59 -9.74
CA ARG A 101 5.31 -10.89 -9.07
C ARG A 101 5.32 -10.79 -7.53
N LEU A 102 5.92 -9.73 -6.98
CA LEU A 102 6.02 -9.51 -5.54
C LEU A 102 4.86 -8.67 -5.00
N ALA A 103 4.22 -7.87 -5.87
CA ALA A 103 3.00 -7.13 -5.55
C ALA A 103 1.79 -8.08 -5.51
#